data_AF-A0A9E1X983-F1
#
_entry.id   AF-A0A9E1X983-F1
#
_cell.length_a   1.000
_cell.length_b   1.000
_cell.length_c   1.000
_cell.angle_alpha   90.00
_cell.angle_beta   90.00
_cell.angle_gamma   90.00
#
_symmetry.space_group_name_H-M   'P 1'
#
loop_
_entity.id
_entity.type
_entity.pdbx_description
1 polymer ?
#
loop_
_entity_poly.entity_id
_entity_poly.type
_entity_poly.pdbx_seq_one_letter_code
_entity_poly.pdbx_strand_id
1 'polypeptide(L)'
;LVKAFSKLDSNANQPIVGKNAFTHKAGLHVKAVIKEPRSYEAISPESVQRKRHFVIDKYTGNSALNNKLIHLGISVTAKELDTILIEIKSYPEKLNWDDKDLISLTNSMGIKS
;
A
#
# COMPACT_ATOMS: atom_id res chain seq x y z
N LEU A 1 12.70 8.56 -19.76
CA LEU A 1 13.57 8.93 -20.89
C LEU A 1 15.03 8.57 -20.60
N VAL A 2 15.75 9.28 -19.72
CA VAL A 2 17.18 9.03 -19.45
C VAL A 2 17.50 7.57 -19.09
N LYS A 3 16.75 6.95 -18.18
CA LYS A 3 16.92 5.52 -17.80
C LYS A 3 16.90 4.58 -19.01
N ALA A 4 15.99 4.80 -19.95
CA ALA A 4 15.82 3.94 -21.12
C ALA A 4 17.02 4.04 -22.08
N PHE A 5 17.70 5.19 -22.12
CA PHE A 5 18.85 5.43 -23.00
C PHE A 5 20.20 5.14 -22.33
N SER A 6 20.33 5.30 -21.01
CA SER A 6 21.60 5.12 -20.30
C SER A 6 21.89 3.66 -19.89
N LYS A 7 20.88 2.77 -19.95
CA LYS A 7 20.94 1.39 -19.41
C LYS A 7 21.37 1.30 -17.93
N LEU A 8 21.30 2.41 -17.19
CA LEU A 8 21.55 2.41 -15.76
C LEU A 8 20.28 2.02 -15.03
N ASP A 9 20.33 0.92 -14.29
CA ASP A 9 19.22 0.51 -13.45
C ASP A 9 19.01 1.52 -12.32
N SER A 10 17.86 2.18 -12.34
CA SER A 10 17.43 3.06 -11.26
C SER A 10 17.18 2.22 -10.01
N ASN A 11 17.96 2.47 -8.95
CA ASN A 11 17.73 1.87 -7.64
C ASN A 11 16.28 2.11 -7.19
N ALA A 12 15.60 1.05 -6.71
CA ALA A 12 14.23 1.15 -6.22
C ALA A 12 14.07 2.18 -5.09
N ASN A 13 15.13 2.41 -4.32
CA ASN A 13 15.17 3.36 -3.20
C ASN A 13 15.77 4.71 -3.58
N GLN A 14 15.96 5.00 -4.87
CA GLN A 14 16.45 6.30 -5.32
C GLN A 14 15.50 7.41 -4.85
N PRO A 15 16.00 8.52 -4.25
CA PRO A 15 15.15 9.62 -3.82
C PRO A 15 14.30 10.18 -4.96
N ILE A 16 13.05 10.51 -4.67
CA ILE A 16 12.05 11.12 -5.58
C ILE A 16 11.61 10.21 -6.75
N VAL A 17 12.53 9.60 -7.48
CA VAL A 17 12.26 8.85 -8.71
C VAL A 17 12.19 7.32 -8.53
N GLY A 18 12.77 6.79 -7.45
CA GLY A 18 12.75 5.35 -7.14
C GLY A 18 11.35 4.83 -6.92
N LYS A 19 11.09 3.55 -7.25
CA LYS A 19 9.78 2.90 -7.08
C LYS A 19 9.26 3.00 -5.64
N ASN A 20 10.16 2.96 -4.65
CA ASN A 20 9.82 2.92 -3.23
C ASN A 20 9.85 4.32 -2.56
N ALA A 21 10.15 5.39 -3.29
CA ALA A 21 10.38 6.72 -2.71
C ALA A 21 9.20 7.30 -1.92
N PHE A 22 7.97 6.85 -2.22
CA PHE A 22 6.73 7.26 -1.54
C PHE A 22 5.92 6.03 -1.09
N THR A 23 6.62 4.94 -0.78
CA THR A 23 6.03 3.68 -0.34
C THR A 23 6.18 3.56 1.17
N HIS A 24 5.06 3.43 1.87
CA HIS A 24 5.03 3.31 3.32
C HIS A 24 4.66 1.87 3.73
N LYS A 25 5.43 1.36 4.69
CA LYS A 25 5.27 0.04 5.31
C LYS A 25 5.28 0.24 6.84
N ALA A 26 4.56 -0.62 7.56
CA ALA A 26 4.28 -0.58 9.01
C ALA A 26 3.07 0.28 9.42
N GLY A 27 2.16 -0.31 10.19
CA GLY A 27 0.86 0.29 10.54
C GLY A 27 0.92 1.65 11.25
N LEU A 28 1.95 1.93 12.06
CA LEU A 28 2.10 3.25 12.72
C LEU A 28 2.50 4.34 11.72
N HIS A 29 3.49 4.06 10.85
CA HIS A 29 3.92 5.00 9.82
C HIS A 29 2.78 5.30 8.86
N VAL A 30 2.02 4.28 8.46
CA VAL A 30 0.85 4.47 7.59
C VAL A 30 -0.22 5.32 8.26
N LYS A 31 -0.55 5.08 9.54
CA LYS A 31 -1.49 5.92 10.29
C LYS A 31 -1.04 7.38 10.37
N ALA A 32 0.24 7.61 10.64
CA ALA A 32 0.78 8.96 10.74
C ALA A 32 0.72 9.68 9.38
N VAL A 33 1.09 9.01 8.28
CA VAL A 33 1.02 9.58 6.93
C VAL A 33 -0.41 9.85 6.48
N ILE A 34 -1.37 8.98 6.83
CA ILE A 34 -2.79 9.21 6.52
C ILE A 34 -3.31 10.45 7.28
N LYS A 35 -2.89 10.66 8.53
CA LYS A 35 -3.35 11.77 9.37
C LYS A 35 -2.65 13.09 9.04
N GLU A 36 -1.33 13.08 8.91
CA GLU A 36 -0.49 14.23 8.61
C GLU A 36 0.69 13.77 7.73
N PRO A 37 0.53 13.82 6.39
CA PRO A 37 1.55 13.37 5.45
C PRO A 37 2.94 13.99 5.71
N ARG A 38 3.02 15.26 6.15
CA ARG A 38 4.29 15.95 6.41
C ARG A 38 5.12 15.32 7.52
N SER A 39 4.52 14.47 8.36
CA SER A 39 5.23 13.76 9.42
C SER A 39 6.28 12.77 8.89
N TYR A 40 6.07 12.23 7.69
CA TYR A 40 6.97 11.25 7.08
C TYR A 40 7.22 11.49 5.58
N GLU A 41 6.65 12.55 5.01
CA GLU A 41 6.88 12.96 3.63
C GLU A 41 7.39 14.41 3.61
N ALA A 42 8.69 14.58 3.37
CA ALA A 42 9.30 15.90 3.22
C ALA A 42 8.75 16.68 2.01
N ILE A 43 8.28 15.95 0.99
CA ILE A 43 7.68 16.49 -0.23
C ILE A 43 6.44 15.63 -0.54
N SER A 44 5.32 16.26 -0.91
CA SER A 44 4.12 15.53 -1.34
C SER A 44 4.39 14.77 -2.66
N PRO A 45 4.03 13.49 -2.78
CA PRO A 45 4.19 12.74 -4.02
C PRO A 45 3.46 13.40 -5.19
N GLU A 46 2.30 14.00 -4.94
CA GLU A 46 1.48 14.66 -5.96
C GLU A 46 2.20 15.86 -6.59
N SER A 47 3.02 16.58 -5.80
CA SER A 47 3.81 17.72 -6.31
C SER A 47 4.85 17.32 -7.36
N VAL A 48 5.26 16.04 -7.38
CA VAL A 48 6.18 15.46 -8.35
C VAL A 48 5.48 14.47 -9.28
N GLN A 49 4.16 14.58 -9.41
CA GLN A 49 3.30 13.72 -10.26
C GLN A 49 3.41 12.23 -9.93
N ARG A 50 3.57 11.92 -8.65
CA ARG A 50 3.61 10.55 -8.13
C ARG A 50 2.44 10.29 -7.21
N LYS A 51 2.25 9.01 -6.90
CA LYS A 51 1.24 8.53 -5.95
C LYS A 51 1.93 7.91 -4.75
N ARG A 52 1.28 8.05 -3.61
CA ARG A 52 1.62 7.33 -2.39
C ARG A 52 1.23 5.87 -2.53
N HIS A 53 2.08 4.97 -2.03
CA HIS A 53 1.82 3.55 -2.03
C HIS A 53 1.92 2.98 -0.62
N PHE A 54 1.01 2.08 -0.27
CA PHE A 54 1.03 1.34 0.99
C PHE A 54 1.30 -0.12 0.71
N VAL A 55 2.24 -0.72 1.42
CA VAL A 55 2.50 -2.17 1.38
C VAL A 55 1.55 -2.86 2.35
N ILE A 56 0.86 -3.89 1.87
CA ILE A 56 -0.05 -4.70 2.67
C ILE A 56 0.65 -6.02 3.05
N ASP A 57 0.78 -6.28 4.34
CA ASP A 57 1.41 -7.47 4.94
C ASP A 57 0.93 -7.67 6.39
N LYS A 58 1.55 -8.60 7.12
CA LYS A 58 1.21 -8.91 8.53
C LYS A 58 1.28 -7.71 9.50
N TYR A 59 2.03 -6.66 9.17
CA TYR A 59 2.14 -5.44 9.99
C TYR A 59 1.13 -4.36 9.61
N THR A 60 0.25 -4.65 8.65
CA THR A 60 -0.82 -3.76 8.21
C THR A 60 -1.88 -3.62 9.30
N GLY A 61 -2.43 -2.41 9.42
CA GLY A 61 -3.59 -2.11 10.27
C GLY A 61 -4.81 -1.73 9.43
N ASN A 62 -5.97 -1.69 10.09
CA ASN A 62 -7.27 -1.42 9.45
C ASN A 62 -7.28 -0.18 8.54
N SER A 63 -6.70 0.95 8.98
CA SER A 63 -6.70 2.19 8.18
C SER A 63 -5.98 2.03 6.84
N ALA A 64 -4.85 1.31 6.84
CA ALA A 64 -4.03 1.08 5.65
C ALA A 64 -4.75 0.14 4.67
N LEU A 65 -5.30 -0.96 5.19
CA LEU A 65 -6.05 -1.93 4.41
C LEU A 65 -7.32 -1.31 3.82
N ASN A 66 -8.09 -0.56 4.62
CA ASN A 66 -9.30 0.11 4.17
C ASN A 66 -9.00 1.14 3.06
N ASN A 67 -7.95 1.95 3.22
CA ASN A 67 -7.53 2.89 2.19
C ASN A 67 -7.19 2.17 0.88
N LYS A 68 -6.48 1.04 0.96
CA LYS A 68 -6.14 0.23 -0.21
C LYS A 68 -7.39 -0.35 -0.89
N LEU A 69 -8.30 -0.93 -0.13
CA LEU A 69 -9.55 -1.52 -0.66
C LEU A 69 -10.44 -0.47 -1.34
N ILE A 70 -10.58 0.72 -0.75
CA ILE A 70 -11.31 1.84 -1.37
C ILE A 70 -10.69 2.23 -2.72
N HIS A 71 -9.35 2.27 -2.84
CA HIS A 71 -8.68 2.56 -4.11
C HIS A 71 -8.89 1.46 -5.17
N LEU A 72 -9.22 0.23 -4.74
CA LEU A 72 -9.60 -0.87 -5.62
C LEU A 72 -11.11 -0.89 -5.93
N GLY A 73 -11.89 0.06 -5.38
CA GLY A 73 -13.33 0.10 -5.52
C GLY A 73 -14.09 -0.87 -4.61
N ILE A 74 -13.41 -1.46 -3.62
CA ILE A 74 -14.00 -2.47 -2.71
C ILE A 74 -14.45 -1.77 -1.42
N SER A 75 -15.76 -1.78 -1.16
CA SER A 75 -16.33 -1.26 0.09
C SER A 75 -16.51 -2.40 1.09
N VAL A 76 -16.00 -2.22 2.32
CA VAL A 76 -16.11 -3.20 3.39
C VAL A 76 -16.61 -2.58 4.69
N THR A 77 -17.34 -3.37 5.47
CA THR A 77 -17.70 -3.07 6.85
C THR A 77 -16.49 -3.24 7.78
N ALA A 78 -16.57 -2.68 8.99
CA ALA A 78 -15.52 -2.86 9.99
C ALA A 78 -15.27 -4.35 10.33
N LYS A 79 -16.34 -5.16 10.35
CA LYS A 79 -16.24 -6.60 10.64
C LYS A 79 -15.54 -7.36 9.51
N GLU A 80 -15.89 -7.08 8.26
CA GLU A 80 -15.22 -7.66 7.10
C GLU A 80 -13.76 -7.25 7.02
N LEU A 81 -13.47 -5.98 7.30
CA LEU A 81 -12.10 -5.47 7.35
C LEU A 81 -11.25 -6.22 8.38
N ASP A 82 -11.79 -6.45 9.59
CA ASP A 82 -11.11 -7.24 10.62
C ASP A 82 -10.88 -8.70 10.17
N THR A 83 -11.87 -9.32 9.52
CA THR A 83 -11.73 -10.68 8.96
C THR A 83 -10.63 -10.77 7.90
N ILE A 84 -10.61 -9.83 6.94
CA ILE A 84 -9.56 -9.77 5.91
C ILE A 84 -8.19 -9.58 6.58
N LEU A 85 -8.10 -8.74 7.60
CA LEU A 85 -6.85 -8.46 8.29
C LEU A 85 -6.33 -9.66 9.10
N ILE A 86 -7.22 -10.44 9.71
CA ILE A 86 -6.88 -11.71 10.36
C ILE A 86 -6.31 -12.68 9.34
N GLU A 87 -6.95 -12.80 8.18
CA GLU A 87 -6.52 -13.70 7.11
C GLU A 87 -5.16 -13.27 6.55
N ILE A 88 -4.94 -11.98 6.28
CA ILE A 88 -3.61 -11.47 5.86
C ILE A 88 -2.52 -11.85 6.87
N LYS A 89 -2.83 -11.78 8.16
CA LYS A 89 -1.89 -12.10 9.25
C LYS A 89 -1.63 -13.59 9.42
N SER A 90 -2.51 -14.47 8.92
CA SER A 90 -2.31 -15.92 8.94
C SER A 90 -1.22 -16.39 7.96
N TYR A 91 -0.79 -15.53 7.02
CA TYR A 91 0.30 -15.77 6.07
C TYR A 91 1.54 -14.91 6.38
N PRO A 92 2.31 -15.19 7.46
CA PRO A 92 3.40 -14.32 7.92
C PRO A 92 4.60 -14.23 6.96
N GLU A 93 4.73 -15.18 6.03
CA GLU A 93 5.75 -15.23 4.98
C GLU A 93 5.41 -14.36 3.76
N LYS A 94 4.14 -13.99 3.58
CA LYS A 94 3.70 -13.14 2.46
C LYS A 94 4.00 -11.67 2.75
N LEU A 95 5.10 -11.18 2.19
CA LEU A 95 5.63 -9.83 2.46
C LEU A 95 4.90 -8.69 1.72
N ASN A 96 4.06 -9.02 0.75
CA ASN A 96 3.25 -8.07 0.01
C ASN A 96 2.00 -8.77 -0.56
N TRP A 97 0.82 -8.27 -0.21
CA TRP A 97 -0.45 -8.59 -0.83
C TRP A 97 -0.73 -7.57 -1.92
N ASP A 98 -0.61 -7.98 -3.18
CA ASP A 98 -0.89 -7.10 -4.31
C ASP A 98 -2.38 -6.95 -4.60
N ASP A 99 -2.72 -6.13 -5.59
CA ASP A 99 -4.12 -5.83 -5.92
C ASP A 99 -4.88 -7.11 -6.33
N LYS A 100 -4.23 -8.04 -7.04
CA LYS A 100 -4.85 -9.29 -7.48
C LYS A 100 -5.08 -10.23 -6.31
N ASP A 101 -4.12 -10.28 -5.38
CA ASP A 101 -4.25 -11.03 -4.14
C ASP A 101 -5.45 -10.56 -3.31
N LEU A 102 -5.56 -9.24 -3.11
CA LEU A 102 -6.64 -8.64 -2.32
C LEU A 102 -8.02 -8.82 -2.98
N ILE A 103 -8.11 -8.67 -4.30
CA ILE A 103 -9.34 -8.94 -5.05
C ILE A 103 -9.73 -10.42 -4.93
N SER A 104 -8.77 -11.32 -5.08
CA SER A 104 -9.03 -12.77 -4.97
C SER A 104 -9.47 -13.16 -3.56
N LEU A 105 -8.85 -12.57 -2.54
CA LEU A 105 -9.17 -12.78 -1.13
C LEU A 105 -10.57 -12.26 -0.76
N THR A 106 -10.90 -11.04 -1.19
CA THR A 106 -12.22 -10.44 -0.90
C THR A 106 -13.34 -11.21 -1.60
N ASN A 107 -13.12 -11.62 -2.86
CA ASN A 107 -14.06 -12.47 -3.59
C ASN A 107 -14.27 -13.84 -2.94
N SER A 108 -13.21 -14.49 -2.42
CA SER A 108 -13.35 -15.79 -1.74
C SER A 108 -14.13 -15.68 -0.42
N MET A 109 -14.15 -14.49 0.19
CA MET A 109 -14.96 -14.17 1.38
C MET A 109 -16.39 -13.70 1.05
N GLY A 110 -16.77 -13.62 -0.23
CA GLY A 110 -18.10 -13.17 -0.67
C GLY A 110 -18.30 -11.65 -0.63
N ILE A 111 -17.24 -10.87 -0.45
CA ILE A 111 -17.25 -9.42 -0.46
C ILE A 111 -17.17 -8.96 -1.92
N LYS A 112 -18.28 -8.43 -2.45
CA LYS A 112 -18.33 -7.96 -3.84
C LYS A 112 -17.79 -6.54 -3.96
N SER A 113 -16.99 -6.31 -5.02
CA SER A 113 -16.59 -4.98 -5.52
C SER A 113 -17.79 -4.23 -6.10
#